data_AF-A0A812TG09-F1
#
_entry.id   AF-A0A812TG09-F1
#
_cell.length_a   1.000
_cell.length_b   1.000
_cell.length_c   1.000
_cell.angle_alpha   90.00
_cell.angle_beta   90.00
_cell.angle_gamma   90.00
#
_symmetry.space_group_name_H-M   'P 1'
#
loop_
_entity.id
_entity.type
_entity.pdbx_description
1 polymer ?
#
loop_
_entity_poly.entity_id
_entity_poly.type
_entity_poly.pdbx_seq_one_letter_code
_entity_poly.pdbx_strand_id
1 'polypeptide(L)'
;MRRFLLGTTGGLSVAFQWLLLLSGAGLGETPDTQQIFKVFLSFLTISCRSLSALPRTRHYKRLTDDIYDSAQALYRCLFAMDLVISAEPGSGLHSYDCWGLVDGPVNLHWNVCLSWAIPAGLLLLSWCWVGKHGWLKALVVWGNVFFPPLVGTAAKILPCFSTQEARHTRILMYEAALGTKCVSSFSDMLGLSRFWLAAGTSLLLLLLGPLLWLALAACDPTKEHWERKDTVAFLVAGYKPNLRFWEVVVLSRKAAIFVVATVLPMSWAPGAHLVYLLGIIVVAELLHVTIQPYASPFLNRLEAQMLGISSACLVLVISLLVEWPFMPYAIYVTSSTLFFGLTVGVYIYFLCLYIRSALDKQPETSKADQAEEGDD
;
A
#
# COMPACT_ATOMS: atom_id res chain seq x y z
N MET A 1 -22.49 -30.03 -7.78
CA MET A 1 -21.24 -29.37 -8.23
C MET A 1 -21.02 -27.97 -7.64
N ARG A 2 -22.01 -27.06 -7.66
CA ARG A 2 -21.95 -25.68 -7.09
C ARG A 2 -21.63 -25.59 -5.58
N ARG A 3 -22.04 -26.57 -4.76
CA ARG A 3 -21.75 -26.64 -3.31
C ARG A 3 -20.43 -27.34 -2.95
N PHE A 4 -19.86 -28.12 -3.88
CA PHE A 4 -18.59 -28.83 -3.66
C PHE A 4 -17.38 -27.91 -3.91
N LEU A 5 -17.55 -26.88 -4.74
CA LEU A 5 -16.49 -25.90 -5.07
C LEU A 5 -16.47 -24.65 -4.15
N LEU A 6 -17.58 -24.38 -3.43
CA LEU A 6 -17.65 -23.34 -2.40
C LEU A 6 -16.91 -23.72 -1.11
N GLY A 7 -16.78 -25.02 -0.82
CA GLY A 7 -16.08 -25.51 0.37
C GLY A 7 -14.55 -25.61 0.20
N THR A 8 -14.05 -25.76 -1.03
CA THR A 8 -12.63 -26.03 -1.28
C THR A 8 -11.76 -24.78 -1.46
N THR A 9 -12.35 -23.65 -1.86
CA THR A 9 -11.58 -22.44 -2.26
C THR A 9 -11.48 -21.36 -1.19
N GLY A 10 -12.54 -21.13 -0.40
CA GLY A 10 -12.41 -20.47 0.91
C GLY A 10 -11.55 -21.31 1.86
N GLY A 11 -11.66 -22.63 1.70
CA GLY A 11 -10.73 -23.61 2.25
C GLY A 11 -9.30 -23.37 1.80
N LEU A 12 -8.99 -23.02 0.54
CA LEU A 12 -7.62 -22.86 0.05
C LEU A 12 -6.91 -21.57 0.48
N SER A 13 -7.57 -20.42 0.64
CA SER A 13 -6.87 -19.21 1.17
C SER A 13 -6.62 -19.32 2.67
N VAL A 14 -7.62 -19.83 3.40
CA VAL A 14 -7.47 -20.14 4.83
C VAL A 14 -6.52 -21.32 5.00
N ALA A 15 -6.57 -22.35 4.14
CA ALA A 15 -5.62 -23.46 4.13
C ALA A 15 -4.26 -23.07 3.58
N PHE A 16 -4.08 -22.01 2.79
CA PHE A 16 -2.74 -21.54 2.39
C PHE A 16 -2.13 -20.71 3.52
N GLN A 17 -2.91 -19.85 4.19
CA GLN A 17 -2.49 -19.23 5.45
C GLN A 17 -2.26 -20.26 6.56
N TRP A 18 -3.09 -21.31 6.66
CA TRP A 18 -2.93 -22.41 7.63
C TRP A 18 -1.85 -23.41 7.23
N LEU A 19 -1.65 -23.76 5.96
CA LEU A 19 -0.52 -24.57 5.48
C LEU A 19 0.80 -23.81 5.65
N LEU A 20 0.80 -22.48 5.54
CA LEU A 20 1.97 -21.66 5.82
C LEU A 20 2.22 -21.50 7.32
N LEU A 21 1.18 -21.36 8.14
CA LEU A 21 1.28 -21.42 9.60
C LEU A 21 1.71 -22.82 10.11
N LEU A 22 1.29 -23.89 9.42
CA LEU A 22 1.69 -25.28 9.73
C LEU A 22 3.06 -25.63 9.12
N SER A 23 3.46 -25.01 8.01
CA SER A 23 4.80 -25.10 7.42
C SER A 23 5.87 -24.45 8.30
N GLY A 24 5.50 -23.41 9.07
CA GLY A 24 6.36 -22.81 10.09
C GLY A 24 6.55 -23.68 11.34
N ALA A 25 5.76 -24.74 11.52
CA ALA A 25 5.80 -25.57 12.72
C ALA A 25 6.89 -26.66 12.73
N GLY A 26 7.72 -26.80 11.68
CA GLY A 26 8.67 -27.92 11.59
C GLY A 26 9.99 -27.70 10.83
N LEU A 27 10.09 -26.68 9.98
CA LEU A 27 11.36 -26.28 9.37
C LEU A 27 11.83 -25.02 10.08
N GLY A 28 13.00 -25.06 10.72
CA GLY A 28 13.57 -23.93 11.46
C GLY A 28 13.39 -22.64 10.66
N GLU A 29 12.51 -21.76 11.16
CA GLU A 29 12.10 -20.55 10.44
C GLU A 29 13.33 -19.69 10.18
N THR A 30 13.79 -19.68 8.93
CA THR A 30 14.84 -18.75 8.56
C THR A 30 14.23 -17.34 8.53
N PRO A 31 14.87 -16.34 9.18
CA PRO A 31 14.36 -14.97 9.26
C PRO A 31 14.08 -14.34 7.88
N ASP A 32 14.71 -14.88 6.83
CA ASP A 32 14.51 -14.47 5.44
C ASP A 32 13.10 -14.76 4.93
N THR A 33 12.47 -15.87 5.32
CA THR A 33 11.13 -16.27 4.81
C THR A 33 10.06 -15.25 5.19
N GLN A 34 10.13 -14.75 6.42
CA GLN A 34 9.20 -13.75 6.94
C GLN A 34 9.36 -12.39 6.24
N GLN A 35 10.60 -12.01 5.91
CA GLN A 35 10.87 -10.76 5.17
C GLN A 35 10.43 -10.85 3.72
N ILE A 36 10.66 -11.99 3.06
CA ILE A 36 10.15 -12.24 1.70
C ILE A 36 8.63 -12.05 1.67
N PHE A 37 7.91 -12.60 2.65
CA PHE A 37 6.45 -12.44 2.74
C PHE A 37 6.01 -10.98 2.87
N LYS A 38 6.71 -10.16 3.67
CA LYS A 38 6.41 -8.71 3.79
C LYS A 38 6.59 -7.98 2.46
N VAL A 39 7.65 -8.29 1.72
CA VAL A 39 7.90 -7.70 0.40
C VAL A 39 6.79 -8.07 -0.57
N PHE A 40 6.36 -9.33 -0.59
CA PHE A 40 5.23 -9.79 -1.41
C PHE A 40 3.91 -9.10 -1.04
N LEU A 41 3.59 -8.94 0.25
CA LEU A 41 2.38 -8.22 0.67
C LEU A 41 2.39 -6.75 0.24
N SER A 42 3.55 -6.09 0.29
CA SER A 42 3.69 -4.72 -0.20
C SER A 42 3.43 -4.64 -1.71
N PHE A 43 3.98 -5.59 -2.48
CA PHE A 43 3.74 -5.68 -3.92
C PHE A 43 2.29 -5.97 -4.26
N LEU A 44 1.65 -6.92 -3.56
CA LEU A 44 0.24 -7.26 -3.76
C LEU A 44 -0.66 -6.05 -3.51
N THR A 45 -0.37 -5.25 -2.48
CA THR A 45 -1.12 -4.03 -2.18
C THR A 45 -1.07 -3.05 -3.37
N ILE A 46 0.11 -2.85 -3.97
CA ILE A 46 0.27 -1.94 -5.11
C ILE A 46 -0.40 -2.54 -6.36
N SER A 47 -0.14 -3.81 -6.65
CA SER A 47 -0.69 -4.52 -7.80
C SER A 47 -2.22 -4.56 -7.79
N CYS A 48 -2.85 -4.86 -6.66
CA CYS A 48 -4.32 -4.84 -6.54
C CYS A 48 -4.88 -3.45 -6.86
N ARG A 49 -4.24 -2.38 -6.37
CA ARG A 49 -4.67 -1.00 -6.65
C ARG A 49 -4.49 -0.64 -8.13
N SER A 50 -3.37 -0.99 -8.74
CA SER A 50 -3.13 -0.81 -10.18
C SER A 50 -4.15 -1.59 -11.02
N LEU A 51 -4.49 -2.81 -10.63
CA LEU A 51 -5.47 -3.64 -11.35
C LEU A 51 -6.91 -3.14 -11.16
N SER A 52 -7.24 -2.54 -10.01
CA SER A 52 -8.57 -1.93 -9.77
C SER A 52 -8.90 -0.78 -10.74
N ALA A 53 -7.87 -0.21 -11.38
CA ALA A 53 -8.01 0.82 -12.41
C ALA A 53 -8.51 0.27 -13.76
N LEU A 54 -8.10 -0.95 -14.11
CA LEU A 54 -8.28 -1.50 -15.45
C LEU A 54 -9.75 -1.60 -15.87
N PRO A 55 -10.71 -2.04 -15.02
CA PRO A 55 -12.12 -2.14 -15.36
C PRO A 55 -12.77 -0.87 -15.91
N ARG A 56 -12.17 0.29 -15.64
CA ARG A 56 -12.69 1.60 -16.05
C ARG A 56 -12.17 2.08 -17.41
N THR A 57 -11.19 1.39 -17.98
CA THR A 57 -10.63 1.75 -19.29
C THR A 57 -11.56 1.32 -20.42
N ARG A 58 -11.62 2.11 -21.51
CA ARG A 58 -12.43 1.79 -22.69
C ARG A 58 -11.92 0.52 -23.39
N HIS A 59 -10.61 0.32 -23.37
CA HIS A 59 -9.94 -0.87 -23.86
C HIS A 59 -10.27 -2.11 -23.04
N TYR A 60 -10.30 -2.02 -21.70
CA TYR A 60 -10.76 -3.14 -20.88
C TYR A 60 -12.21 -3.45 -21.17
N LYS A 61 -13.13 -2.48 -21.31
CA LYS A 61 -14.53 -2.78 -21.67
C LYS A 61 -14.63 -3.57 -22.98
N ARG A 62 -13.93 -3.12 -24.04
CA ARG A 62 -13.84 -3.88 -25.30
C ARG A 62 -13.22 -5.27 -25.11
N LEU A 63 -12.15 -5.36 -24.33
CA LEU A 63 -11.46 -6.62 -24.04
C LEU A 63 -12.32 -7.54 -23.16
N THR A 64 -13.13 -7.02 -22.23
CA THR A 64 -14.03 -7.82 -21.41
C THR A 64 -15.18 -8.33 -22.25
N ASP A 65 -15.72 -7.52 -23.16
CA ASP A 65 -16.74 -7.97 -24.10
C ASP A 65 -16.21 -9.12 -25.00
N ASP A 66 -14.91 -9.14 -25.31
CA ASP A 66 -14.26 -10.21 -26.11
C ASP A 66 -13.72 -11.40 -25.27
N ILE A 67 -13.35 -11.20 -23.99
CA ILE A 67 -12.72 -12.22 -23.12
C ILE A 67 -13.73 -12.86 -22.13
N TYR A 68 -14.96 -12.34 -22.03
CA TYR A 68 -15.97 -12.78 -21.05
C TYR A 68 -16.31 -14.29 -21.12
N ASP A 69 -16.04 -14.95 -22.26
CA ASP A 69 -16.26 -16.38 -22.42
C ASP A 69 -15.14 -17.27 -21.83
N SER A 70 -13.97 -16.71 -21.50
CA SER A 70 -12.78 -17.52 -21.15
C SER A 70 -12.16 -17.26 -19.76
N ALA A 71 -12.32 -16.07 -19.14
CA ALA A 71 -11.51 -15.68 -17.97
C ALA A 71 -12.25 -15.64 -16.60
N GLN A 72 -13.47 -16.17 -16.50
CA GLN A 72 -14.33 -15.99 -15.32
C GLN A 72 -13.83 -16.69 -14.03
N ALA A 73 -12.88 -17.63 -14.11
CA ALA A 73 -12.41 -18.43 -12.98
C ALA A 73 -11.20 -17.83 -12.22
N LEU A 74 -10.27 -17.18 -12.93
CA LEU A 74 -9.05 -16.64 -12.30
C LEU A 74 -9.31 -15.31 -11.57
N TYR A 75 -10.27 -14.52 -12.07
CA TYR A 75 -10.54 -13.15 -11.61
C TYR A 75 -11.29 -13.05 -10.27
N ARG A 76 -12.00 -14.11 -9.83
CA ARG A 76 -12.79 -14.05 -8.58
C ARG A 76 -11.96 -14.22 -7.31
N CYS A 77 -10.78 -14.84 -7.38
CA CYS A 77 -9.89 -15.03 -6.22
C CYS A 77 -9.15 -13.74 -5.82
N LEU A 78 -8.70 -12.93 -6.79
CA LEU A 78 -8.03 -11.65 -6.52
C LEU A 78 -9.02 -10.58 -6.03
N PHE A 79 -10.26 -10.63 -6.52
CA PHE A 79 -11.29 -9.63 -6.22
C PHE A 79 -11.94 -9.81 -4.84
N ALA A 80 -12.00 -11.03 -4.29
CA ALA A 80 -12.58 -11.28 -2.97
C ALA A 80 -11.76 -10.68 -1.82
N MET A 81 -10.42 -10.60 -1.96
CA MET A 81 -9.55 -9.93 -0.99
C MET A 81 -9.69 -8.41 -1.05
N ASP A 82 -9.94 -7.84 -2.24
CA ASP A 82 -10.19 -6.40 -2.38
C ASP A 82 -11.62 -6.03 -1.94
N LEU A 83 -12.61 -6.93 -2.03
CA LEU A 83 -13.99 -6.67 -1.55
C LEU A 83 -14.11 -6.54 -0.03
N VAL A 84 -13.18 -7.13 0.73
CA VAL A 84 -13.14 -7.04 2.20
C VAL A 84 -12.42 -5.77 2.69
N ILE A 85 -11.56 -5.16 1.86
CA ILE A 85 -10.78 -3.96 2.19
C ILE A 85 -11.31 -2.71 1.44
N SER A 86 -11.97 -2.91 0.31
CA SER A 86 -12.51 -1.90 -0.60
C SER A 86 -13.98 -2.22 -0.87
N ALA A 87 -14.82 -2.13 0.16
CA ALA A 87 -16.24 -1.87 -0.08
C ALA A 87 -16.37 -0.42 -0.60
N GLU A 88 -16.12 -0.21 -1.90
CA GLU A 88 -16.51 1.03 -2.58
C GLU A 88 -17.98 0.95 -2.99
N PRO A 89 -18.83 1.87 -2.53
CA PRO A 89 -20.16 2.03 -3.06
C PRO A 89 -20.08 2.72 -4.43
N GLY A 90 -20.62 2.10 -5.48
CA GLY A 90 -20.86 2.76 -6.76
C GLY A 90 -20.21 2.11 -7.97
N SER A 91 -20.68 0.92 -8.35
CA SER A 91 -20.73 0.53 -9.75
C SER A 91 -22.20 0.42 -10.14
N GLY A 92 -22.75 1.54 -10.58
CA GLY A 92 -24.13 1.65 -11.04
C GLY A 92 -24.35 0.72 -12.23
N LEU A 93 -25.13 -0.31 -11.98
CA LEU A 93 -26.23 -0.71 -12.86
C LEU A 93 -27.35 -1.43 -12.07
N HIS A 94 -27.12 -1.89 -10.83
CA HIS A 94 -28.06 -1.95 -9.68
C HIS A 94 -27.33 -2.51 -8.43
N SER A 95 -27.32 -1.82 -7.26
CA SER A 95 -27.24 -2.41 -5.87
C SER A 95 -27.10 -1.41 -4.69
N TYR A 96 -26.85 -0.08 -4.84
CA TYR A 96 -26.75 0.84 -3.67
C TYR A 96 -27.16 2.31 -3.93
N ASP A 97 -28.32 2.54 -4.57
CA ASP A 97 -29.11 3.75 -4.24
C ASP A 97 -29.61 3.73 -2.77
N CYS A 98 -29.27 2.69 -1.99
CA CYS A 98 -29.95 2.26 -0.78
C CYS A 98 -29.31 2.62 0.58
N TRP A 99 -28.20 3.36 0.72
CA TRP A 99 -27.67 3.66 2.08
C TRP A 99 -27.34 5.13 2.38
N GLY A 100 -27.23 6.02 1.39
CA GLY A 100 -26.79 7.41 1.63
C GLY A 100 -27.87 8.48 1.58
N LEU A 101 -29.02 8.20 0.96
CA LEU A 101 -30.05 9.23 0.70
C LEU A 101 -31.29 9.14 1.60
N VAL A 102 -31.43 8.12 2.46
CA VAL A 102 -32.67 7.87 3.21
C VAL A 102 -32.59 8.20 4.70
N ASP A 103 -31.41 8.25 5.33
CA ASP A 103 -31.35 8.47 6.78
C ASP A 103 -30.66 9.79 7.11
N GLY A 104 -31.42 10.71 7.71
CA GLY A 104 -30.99 12.06 8.09
C GLY A 104 -29.85 12.11 9.13
N PRO A 105 -29.66 13.27 9.81
CA PRO A 105 -28.47 13.57 10.63
C PRO A 105 -28.20 12.59 11.80
N VAL A 106 -29.13 11.71 12.10
CA VAL A 106 -29.03 10.70 13.17
C VAL A 106 -27.99 9.61 12.85
N ASN A 107 -27.73 9.31 11.56
CA ASN A 107 -26.78 8.26 11.16
C ASN A 107 -25.33 8.71 11.00
N LEU A 108 -25.03 10.03 11.04
CA LEU A 108 -23.65 10.52 11.08
C LEU A 108 -22.96 10.07 12.37
N HIS A 109 -23.65 10.21 13.50
CA HIS A 109 -23.14 9.73 14.78
C HIS A 109 -22.93 8.22 14.79
N TRP A 110 -23.76 7.46 14.08
CA TRP A 110 -23.62 6.00 13.98
C TRP A 110 -22.45 5.58 13.08
N ASN A 111 -22.25 6.21 11.93
CA ASN A 111 -21.11 5.94 11.05
C ASN A 111 -19.78 6.40 11.66
N VAL A 112 -19.78 7.57 12.31
CA VAL A 112 -18.64 8.02 13.11
C VAL A 112 -18.42 7.02 14.25
N CYS A 113 -19.43 6.67 15.04
CA CYS A 113 -19.32 5.66 16.08
C CYS A 113 -18.79 4.33 15.55
N LEU A 114 -19.28 3.79 14.43
CA LEU A 114 -18.80 2.53 13.84
C LEU A 114 -17.36 2.65 13.32
N SER A 115 -17.02 3.76 12.66
CA SER A 115 -15.67 4.03 12.18
C SER A 115 -14.65 4.16 13.31
N TRP A 116 -15.09 4.57 14.51
CA TRP A 116 -14.28 4.59 15.73
C TRP A 116 -14.40 3.31 16.56
N ALA A 117 -15.55 2.63 16.55
CA ALA A 117 -15.84 1.41 17.30
C ALA A 117 -15.16 0.19 16.71
N ILE A 118 -14.91 0.15 15.40
CA ILE A 118 -14.11 -0.92 14.79
C ILE A 118 -12.63 -0.80 15.23
N PRO A 119 -11.95 0.36 15.09
CA PRO A 119 -10.62 0.56 15.66
C PRO A 119 -10.57 0.41 17.17
N ALA A 120 -11.57 0.93 17.91
CA ALA A 120 -11.63 0.81 19.36
C ALA A 120 -11.90 -0.64 19.81
N GLY A 121 -12.74 -1.37 19.08
CA GLY A 121 -13.03 -2.78 19.28
C GLY A 121 -11.83 -3.66 18.95
N LEU A 122 -11.08 -3.34 17.89
CA LEU A 122 -9.81 -3.98 17.57
C LEU A 122 -8.72 -3.62 18.59
N LEU A 123 -8.71 -2.39 19.11
CA LEU A 123 -7.85 -1.99 20.22
C LEU A 123 -8.21 -2.73 21.49
N LEU A 124 -9.49 -2.88 21.83
CA LEU A 124 -9.98 -3.64 22.98
C LEU A 124 -9.73 -5.14 22.83
N LEU A 125 -9.93 -5.72 21.64
CA LEU A 125 -9.58 -7.12 21.36
C LEU A 125 -8.07 -7.31 21.44
N SER A 126 -7.28 -6.36 20.94
CA SER A 126 -5.84 -6.38 21.13
C SER A 126 -5.51 -6.25 22.62
N TRP A 127 -6.17 -5.38 23.38
CA TRP A 127 -6.02 -5.20 24.83
C TRP A 127 -6.36 -6.47 25.63
N CYS A 128 -7.43 -7.18 25.24
CA CYS A 128 -7.81 -8.47 25.81
C CYS A 128 -6.78 -9.56 25.46
N TRP A 129 -6.19 -9.50 24.27
CA TRP A 129 -5.10 -10.40 23.87
C TRP A 129 -3.76 -10.02 24.54
N VAL A 130 -3.57 -8.73 24.86
CA VAL A 130 -2.39 -8.11 25.49
C VAL A 130 -2.13 -8.61 26.90
N GLY A 131 -3.18 -9.01 27.64
CA GLY A 131 -3.05 -9.58 28.98
C GLY A 131 -2.15 -10.82 29.07
N LYS A 132 -1.85 -11.49 27.94
CA LYS A 132 -1.01 -12.71 27.90
C LYS A 132 0.33 -12.59 27.15
N HIS A 133 0.49 -11.66 26.20
CA HIS A 133 1.64 -11.67 25.29
C HIS A 133 2.42 -10.36 25.11
N GLY A 134 2.17 -9.34 25.94
CA GLY A 134 2.97 -8.12 26.01
C GLY A 134 2.48 -7.03 25.06
N TRP A 135 2.22 -5.84 25.63
CA TRP A 135 1.61 -4.69 24.93
C TRP A 135 2.36 -4.25 23.67
N LEU A 136 3.68 -4.41 23.68
CA LEU A 136 4.58 -4.01 22.60
C LEU A 136 4.27 -4.75 21.30
N LYS A 137 3.90 -6.05 21.38
CA LYS A 137 3.56 -6.88 20.23
C LYS A 137 2.30 -6.37 19.53
N ALA A 138 1.28 -6.08 20.32
CA ALA A 138 0.01 -5.58 19.81
C ALA A 138 0.19 -4.21 19.17
N LEU A 139 0.95 -3.32 19.81
CA LEU A 139 1.21 -2.00 19.26
C LEU A 139 2.01 -2.05 17.96
N VAL A 140 2.98 -2.96 17.86
CA VAL A 140 3.74 -3.25 16.64
C VAL A 140 2.83 -3.71 15.49
N VAL A 141 1.98 -4.71 15.73
CA VAL A 141 1.04 -5.21 14.72
C VAL A 141 0.04 -4.12 14.35
N TRP A 142 -0.47 -3.40 15.34
CA TRP A 142 -1.47 -2.35 15.14
C TRP A 142 -0.93 -1.19 14.32
N GLY A 143 0.27 -0.73 14.67
CA GLY A 143 0.99 0.31 13.96
C GLY A 143 1.36 -0.06 12.52
N ASN A 144 1.54 -1.35 12.21
CA ASN A 144 1.87 -1.76 10.84
C ASN A 144 0.65 -2.09 9.97
N VAL A 145 -0.46 -2.54 10.57
CA VAL A 145 -1.64 -3.01 9.83
C VAL A 145 -2.74 -1.94 9.78
N PHE A 146 -3.09 -1.33 10.92
CA PHE A 146 -4.26 -0.46 11.03
C PHE A 146 -3.94 1.01 10.85
N PHE A 147 -2.71 1.41 11.15
CA PHE A 147 -2.32 2.81 11.05
C PHE A 147 -2.41 3.37 9.61
N PRO A 148 -1.91 2.69 8.53
CA PRO A 148 -2.06 3.25 7.18
C PRO A 148 -3.53 3.45 6.75
N PRO A 149 -4.45 2.48 6.93
CA PRO A 149 -5.88 2.70 6.69
C PRO A 149 -6.50 3.80 7.56
N LEU A 150 -6.05 3.97 8.80
CA LEU A 150 -6.54 5.03 9.70
C LEU A 150 -6.17 6.42 9.18
N VAL A 151 -4.92 6.59 8.74
CA VAL A 151 -4.44 7.83 8.09
C VAL A 151 -5.26 8.10 6.82
N GLY A 152 -5.47 7.07 5.99
CA GLY A 152 -6.34 7.17 4.82
C GLY A 152 -7.76 7.60 5.19
N THR A 153 -8.36 7.00 6.22
CA THR A 153 -9.71 7.34 6.68
C THR A 153 -9.81 8.79 7.15
N ALA A 154 -8.82 9.29 7.89
CA ALA A 154 -8.77 10.72 8.25
C ALA A 154 -8.67 11.62 7.01
N ALA A 155 -7.91 11.19 5.99
CA ALA A 155 -7.77 11.93 4.74
C ALA A 155 -9.07 11.99 3.91
N LYS A 156 -10.09 11.16 4.20
CA LYS A 156 -11.41 11.22 3.52
C LYS A 156 -12.13 12.55 3.72
N ILE A 157 -11.76 13.29 4.78
CA ILE A 157 -12.39 14.56 5.14
C ILE A 157 -11.80 15.71 4.28
N LEU A 158 -10.67 15.50 3.60
CA LEU A 158 -9.97 16.52 2.83
C LEU A 158 -10.60 16.82 1.46
N PRO A 159 -10.90 15.84 0.61
CA PRO A 159 -11.23 16.15 -0.77
C PRO A 159 -12.70 16.55 -0.96
N CYS A 160 -12.86 17.53 -1.86
CA CYS A 160 -14.13 18.00 -2.39
C CYS A 160 -14.19 17.63 -3.87
N PHE A 161 -15.23 16.90 -4.31
CA PHE A 161 -15.37 16.52 -5.72
C PHE A 161 -16.61 17.16 -6.34
N SER A 162 -16.48 17.70 -7.55
CA SER A 162 -17.63 18.16 -8.34
C SER A 162 -18.06 17.03 -9.26
N THR A 163 -19.30 16.57 -9.10
CA THR A 163 -19.79 15.41 -9.87
C THR A 163 -20.55 15.77 -11.14
N GLN A 164 -20.70 17.07 -11.46
CA GLN A 164 -21.56 17.51 -12.56
C GLN A 164 -20.92 18.56 -13.47
N GLU A 165 -21.29 18.45 -14.74
CA GLU A 165 -20.80 19.23 -15.87
C GLU A 165 -21.63 20.52 -16.06
N ALA A 166 -20.94 21.66 -15.93
CA ALA A 166 -21.19 23.02 -16.43
C ALA A 166 -22.55 23.75 -16.26
N ARG A 167 -23.73 23.11 -16.21
CA ARG A 167 -25.01 23.88 -16.19
C ARG A 167 -25.64 24.07 -14.81
N HIS A 168 -25.46 23.12 -13.89
CA HIS A 168 -25.83 23.27 -12.48
C HIS A 168 -24.80 22.56 -11.61
N THR A 169 -23.71 23.23 -11.30
CA THR A 169 -22.61 22.70 -10.47
C THR A 169 -23.07 22.47 -9.02
N ARG A 170 -23.59 21.27 -8.73
CA ARG A 170 -23.64 20.77 -7.36
C ARG A 170 -22.33 20.05 -7.08
N ILE A 171 -21.44 20.73 -6.36
CA ILE A 171 -20.20 20.16 -5.87
C ILE A 171 -20.54 19.40 -4.58
N LEU A 172 -20.40 18.08 -4.59
CA LEU A 172 -20.81 17.19 -3.49
C LEU A 172 -19.55 16.63 -2.81
N MET A 173 -19.39 16.88 -1.51
CA MET A 173 -18.39 16.15 -0.71
C MET A 173 -18.75 14.65 -0.68
N TYR A 174 -17.76 13.78 -0.39
CA TYR A 174 -17.99 12.35 -0.12
C TYR A 174 -19.09 12.13 0.93
N GLU A 175 -19.31 13.11 1.81
CA GLU A 175 -20.44 13.20 2.71
C GLU A 175 -21.41 14.30 2.28
N ALA A 176 -22.40 13.92 1.46
CA ALA A 176 -23.60 14.74 1.23
C ALA A 176 -24.39 14.99 2.54
N ALA A 177 -24.15 14.17 3.58
CA ALA A 177 -24.84 14.22 4.87
C ALA A 177 -24.66 15.54 5.65
N LEU A 178 -23.58 16.29 5.39
CA LEU A 178 -23.31 17.55 6.10
C LEU A 178 -23.86 18.79 5.37
N GLY A 179 -24.40 18.64 4.16
CA GLY A 179 -24.97 19.74 3.38
C GLY A 179 -23.99 20.88 3.04
N THR A 180 -22.70 20.72 3.33
CA THR A 180 -21.69 21.75 3.08
C THR A 180 -21.35 21.79 1.61
N LYS A 181 -21.62 22.94 0.99
CA LYS A 181 -21.21 23.22 -0.38
C LYS A 181 -19.69 23.17 -0.43
N CYS A 182 -19.15 22.32 -1.30
CA CYS A 182 -17.74 22.40 -1.63
C CYS A 182 -17.45 23.76 -2.26
N VAL A 183 -16.26 24.25 -1.97
CA VAL A 183 -15.80 25.55 -2.43
C VAL A 183 -15.05 25.43 -3.73
N SER A 184 -15.26 26.40 -4.63
CA SER A 184 -14.72 26.39 -5.99
C SER A 184 -13.24 26.78 -6.05
N SER A 185 -12.72 27.43 -5.02
CA SER A 185 -11.32 27.86 -4.94
C SER A 185 -10.60 27.19 -3.78
N PHE A 186 -9.33 26.88 -3.99
CA PHE A 186 -8.44 26.41 -2.93
C PHE A 186 -8.33 27.43 -1.78
N SER A 187 -8.34 28.73 -2.11
CA SER A 187 -8.32 29.79 -1.10
C SER A 187 -9.54 29.74 -0.16
N ASP A 188 -10.72 29.47 -0.71
CA ASP A 188 -11.93 29.34 0.10
C ASP A 188 -11.92 28.02 0.90
N MET A 189 -11.32 26.96 0.33
CA MET A 189 -11.12 25.68 1.04
C MET A 189 -10.23 25.86 2.29
N LEU A 190 -9.18 26.68 2.19
CA LEU A 190 -8.35 27.06 3.33
C LEU A 190 -9.11 27.89 4.38
N GLY A 191 -10.19 28.57 3.99
CA GLY A 191 -11.06 29.29 4.93
C GLY A 191 -11.94 28.38 5.79
N LEU A 192 -12.09 27.10 5.43
CA LEU A 192 -12.92 26.16 6.17
C LEU A 192 -12.18 25.62 7.41
N SER A 193 -12.73 25.84 8.60
CA SER A 193 -12.19 25.26 9.85
C SER A 193 -12.06 23.73 9.81
N ARG A 194 -12.96 23.07 9.06
CA ARG A 194 -12.93 21.61 8.85
C ARG A 194 -11.73 21.15 8.03
N PHE A 195 -11.27 21.95 7.07
CA PHE A 195 -10.07 21.62 6.32
C PHE A 195 -8.87 21.55 7.26
N TRP A 196 -8.71 22.52 8.16
CA TRP A 196 -7.63 22.51 9.15
C TRP A 196 -7.76 21.38 10.16
N LEU A 197 -8.98 21.03 10.58
CA LEU A 197 -9.20 19.88 11.44
C LEU A 197 -8.79 18.57 10.72
N ALA A 198 -9.23 18.38 9.48
CA ALA A 198 -8.89 17.22 8.66
C ALA A 198 -7.39 17.15 8.36
N ALA A 199 -6.81 18.24 7.86
CA ALA A 199 -5.39 18.33 7.55
C ALA A 199 -4.54 18.16 8.81
N GLY A 200 -4.92 18.79 9.91
CA GLY A 200 -4.27 18.67 11.20
C GLY A 200 -4.33 17.25 11.76
N THR A 201 -5.49 16.59 11.71
CA THR A 201 -5.65 15.20 12.15
C THR A 201 -4.91 14.22 11.24
N SER A 202 -4.99 14.36 9.92
CA SER A 202 -4.21 13.57 8.97
C SER A 202 -2.72 13.75 9.17
N LEU A 203 -2.23 14.99 9.35
CA LEU A 203 -0.82 15.29 9.58
C LEU A 203 -0.36 14.73 10.93
N LEU A 204 -1.15 14.92 11.99
CA LEU A 204 -0.87 14.38 13.31
C LEU A 204 -0.76 12.86 13.25
N LEU A 205 -1.73 12.18 12.62
CA LEU A 205 -1.66 10.73 12.44
C LEU A 205 -0.42 10.36 11.64
N LEU A 206 -0.19 10.99 10.48
CA LEU A 206 0.97 10.70 9.62
C LEU A 206 2.33 10.87 10.31
N LEU A 207 2.44 11.77 11.30
CA LEU A 207 3.63 11.92 12.14
C LEU A 207 3.66 10.94 13.32
N LEU A 208 2.51 10.63 13.93
CA LEU A 208 2.42 9.80 15.12
C LEU A 208 2.96 8.38 14.87
N GLY A 209 2.64 7.76 13.74
CA GLY A 209 3.14 6.41 13.42
C GLY A 209 4.67 6.35 13.33
N PRO A 210 5.31 7.15 12.47
CA PRO A 210 6.77 7.29 12.40
C PRO A 210 7.42 7.62 13.75
N LEU A 211 6.89 8.59 14.50
CA LEU A 211 7.46 8.99 15.79
C LEU A 211 7.33 7.89 16.84
N LEU A 212 6.19 7.21 16.90
CA LEU A 212 5.99 6.04 17.76
C LEU A 212 6.99 4.95 17.41
N TRP A 213 7.22 4.70 16.13
CA TRP A 213 8.23 3.73 15.67
C TRP A 213 9.66 4.12 16.01
N LEU A 214 10.02 5.38 15.81
CA LEU A 214 11.33 5.89 16.22
C LEU A 214 11.53 5.77 17.73
N ALA A 215 10.49 6.05 18.52
CA ALA A 215 10.52 5.85 19.96
C ALA A 215 10.69 4.38 20.34
N LEU A 216 9.98 3.44 19.68
CA LEU A 216 10.17 2.00 19.90
C LEU A 216 11.58 1.53 19.54
N ALA A 217 12.14 2.05 18.45
CA ALA A 217 13.49 1.72 18.00
C ALA A 217 14.57 2.33 18.93
N ALA A 218 14.34 3.53 19.47
CA ALA A 218 15.24 4.20 20.40
C ALA A 218 15.18 3.60 21.82
N CYS A 219 13.99 3.17 22.26
CA CYS A 219 13.76 2.53 23.55
C CYS A 219 14.22 1.07 23.62
N ASP A 220 15.02 0.58 22.66
CA ASP A 220 15.63 -0.75 22.68
C ASP A 220 17.06 -0.67 23.27
N PRO A 221 17.24 -0.61 24.61
CA PRO A 221 18.42 -0.01 25.22
C PRO A 221 19.54 -1.03 25.49
N THR A 222 19.41 -2.27 25.06
CA THR A 222 20.26 -3.36 25.55
C THR A 222 20.74 -4.26 24.43
N LYS A 223 21.95 -3.96 23.96
CA LYS A 223 22.77 -4.75 23.03
C LYS A 223 23.22 -6.12 23.58
N GLU A 224 22.92 -6.47 24.84
CA GLU A 224 23.54 -7.62 25.52
C GLU A 224 22.59 -8.79 25.90
N HIS A 225 21.28 -8.69 25.70
CA HIS A 225 20.38 -9.82 26.01
C HIS A 225 19.30 -9.99 24.94
N TRP A 226 19.74 -10.53 23.80
CA TRP A 226 18.93 -10.78 22.61
C TRP A 226 17.85 -11.86 22.81
N GLU A 227 17.96 -12.68 23.86
CA GLU A 227 17.05 -13.81 24.14
C GLU A 227 15.64 -13.40 24.61
N ARG A 228 15.35 -12.11 24.83
CA ARG A 228 14.05 -11.66 25.38
C ARG A 228 13.24 -10.70 24.50
N LYS A 229 13.63 -10.43 23.25
CA LYS A 229 13.03 -9.38 22.40
C LYS A 229 12.55 -9.84 21.01
N ASP A 230 12.02 -11.05 20.90
CA ASP A 230 11.58 -11.65 19.62
C ASP A 230 10.61 -10.80 18.79
N THR A 231 9.86 -9.87 19.39
CA THR A 231 8.75 -9.22 18.66
C THR A 231 9.12 -7.97 17.88
N VAL A 232 9.92 -7.08 18.49
CA VAL A 232 10.47 -5.95 17.73
C VAL A 232 11.55 -6.49 16.80
N ALA A 233 12.29 -7.51 17.26
CA ALA A 233 13.23 -8.25 16.43
C ALA A 233 12.53 -8.78 15.16
N PHE A 234 11.33 -9.37 15.23
CA PHE A 234 10.61 -9.85 14.04
C PHE A 234 10.38 -8.78 12.96
N LEU A 235 10.05 -7.54 13.36
CA LEU A 235 9.81 -6.49 12.37
C LEU A 235 11.10 -5.97 11.76
N VAL A 236 12.11 -5.82 12.61
CA VAL A 236 13.40 -5.27 12.23
C VAL A 236 14.37 -6.36 11.74
N ALA A 237 13.95 -7.63 11.77
CA ALA A 237 14.74 -8.79 11.43
C ALA A 237 15.24 -8.67 10.00
N GLY A 238 16.54 -8.82 9.81
CA GLY A 238 17.14 -8.73 8.48
C GLY A 238 17.52 -7.32 8.04
N TYR A 239 17.19 -6.24 8.77
CA TYR A 239 17.80 -4.93 8.53
C TYR A 239 19.22 -4.86 9.13
N LYS A 240 20.08 -4.03 8.53
CA LYS A 240 21.39 -3.70 9.11
C LYS A 240 21.19 -3.00 10.47
N PRO A 241 22.08 -3.20 11.46
CA PRO A 241 21.93 -2.61 12.80
C PRO A 241 21.76 -1.09 12.80
N ASN A 242 22.38 -0.38 11.85
CA ASN A 242 22.32 1.08 11.76
C ASN A 242 21.10 1.59 10.97
N LEU A 243 20.33 0.71 10.33
CA LEU A 243 19.22 1.04 9.43
C LEU A 243 17.87 0.50 9.91
N ARG A 244 17.74 0.25 11.22
CA ARG A 244 16.48 -0.23 11.82
C ARG A 244 15.31 0.74 11.64
N PHE A 245 15.61 2.03 11.50
CA PHE A 245 14.61 3.06 11.21
C PHE A 245 13.97 2.90 9.82
N TRP A 246 14.49 2.04 8.95
CA TRP A 246 13.92 1.80 7.62
C TRP A 246 12.45 1.36 7.67
N GLU A 247 12.02 0.67 8.72
CA GLU A 247 10.62 0.31 8.92
C GLU A 247 9.69 1.54 8.94
N VAL A 248 10.18 2.69 9.43
CA VAL A 248 9.47 3.97 9.40
C VAL A 248 9.22 4.42 7.95
N VAL A 249 10.19 4.23 7.07
CA VAL A 249 10.10 4.56 5.64
C VAL A 249 9.09 3.64 4.95
N VAL A 250 9.10 2.34 5.27
CA VAL A 250 8.12 1.37 4.76
C VAL A 250 6.70 1.73 5.22
N LEU A 251 6.54 2.11 6.50
CA LEU A 251 5.24 2.48 7.04
C LEU A 251 4.72 3.81 6.46
N SER A 252 5.58 4.82 6.32
CA SER A 252 5.22 6.11 5.74
C SER A 252 4.81 5.96 4.27
N ARG A 253 5.52 5.12 3.50
CA ARG A 253 5.13 4.73 2.14
C ARG A 253 3.72 4.14 2.09
N LYS A 254 3.42 3.16 2.96
CA LYS A 254 2.08 2.56 3.03
C LYS A 254 1.02 3.61 3.36
N ALA A 255 1.26 4.46 4.36
CA ALA A 255 0.32 5.51 4.74
C ALA A 255 0.08 6.50 3.58
N ALA A 256 1.14 6.93 2.89
CA ALA A 256 1.03 7.82 1.73
C ALA A 256 0.18 7.21 0.60
N ILE A 257 0.33 5.91 0.32
CA ILE A 257 -0.51 5.18 -0.65
C ILE A 257 -1.99 5.25 -0.25
N PHE A 258 -2.32 5.02 1.03
CA PHE A 258 -3.70 5.10 1.52
C PHE A 258 -4.26 6.53 1.47
N VAL A 259 -3.43 7.55 1.73
CA VAL A 259 -3.81 8.96 1.59
C VAL A 259 -4.12 9.27 0.14
N VAL A 260 -3.25 8.93 -0.80
CA VAL A 260 -3.49 9.14 -2.24
C VAL A 260 -4.74 8.42 -2.71
N ALA A 261 -4.90 7.15 -2.33
CA ALA A 261 -6.07 6.36 -2.72
C ALA A 261 -7.38 6.97 -2.22
N THR A 262 -7.33 7.67 -1.09
CA THR A 262 -8.48 8.35 -0.50
C THR A 262 -8.73 9.72 -1.11
N VAL A 263 -7.69 10.54 -1.21
CA VAL A 263 -7.76 11.94 -1.66
C VAL A 263 -8.00 12.01 -3.17
N LEU A 264 -7.62 10.98 -3.92
CA LEU A 264 -7.75 10.89 -5.37
C LEU A 264 -8.38 9.53 -5.70
N PRO A 265 -9.68 9.31 -5.48
CA PRO A 265 -10.30 8.01 -5.69
C PRO A 265 -10.25 7.62 -7.18
N MET A 266 -10.06 6.33 -7.44
CA MET A 266 -9.91 5.79 -8.80
C MET A 266 -11.16 6.01 -9.66
N SER A 267 -12.34 5.85 -9.04
CA SER A 267 -13.32 6.92 -8.93
C SER A 267 -13.42 7.95 -10.06
N TRP A 268 -12.71 9.03 -9.77
CA TRP A 268 -12.91 10.38 -10.26
C TRP A 268 -11.66 10.93 -10.94
N ALA A 269 -10.50 10.62 -10.36
CA ALA A 269 -9.23 11.15 -10.82
C ALA A 269 -8.23 10.00 -11.07
N PRO A 270 -8.56 9.03 -11.95
CA PRO A 270 -7.74 7.83 -12.16
C PRO A 270 -6.31 8.16 -12.60
N GLY A 271 -6.14 9.13 -13.51
CA GLY A 271 -4.82 9.56 -13.95
C GLY A 271 -3.99 10.16 -12.82
N ALA A 272 -4.55 11.11 -12.07
CA ALA A 272 -3.86 11.72 -10.92
C ALA A 272 -3.52 10.68 -9.86
N HIS A 273 -4.47 9.82 -9.48
CA HIS A 273 -4.26 8.71 -8.54
C HIS A 273 -3.02 7.90 -8.91
N LEU A 274 -2.95 7.40 -10.15
CA LEU A 274 -1.85 6.56 -10.59
C LEU A 274 -0.51 7.33 -10.66
N VAL A 275 -0.53 8.58 -11.11
CA VAL A 275 0.68 9.43 -11.17
C VAL A 275 1.25 9.67 -9.77
N TYR A 276 0.42 9.99 -8.78
CA TYR A 276 0.89 10.18 -7.41
C TYR A 276 1.34 8.86 -6.77
N LEU A 277 0.66 7.74 -7.05
CA LEU A 277 1.15 6.42 -6.62
C LEU A 277 2.52 6.11 -7.24
N LEU A 278 2.70 6.34 -8.53
CA LEU A 278 3.98 6.15 -9.21
C LEU A 278 5.08 7.00 -8.57
N GLY A 279 4.80 8.26 -8.25
CA GLY A 279 5.74 9.13 -7.55
C GLY A 279 6.18 8.57 -6.20
N ILE A 280 5.24 8.06 -5.38
CA ILE A 280 5.55 7.44 -4.09
C ILE A 280 6.43 6.20 -4.28
N ILE A 281 6.10 5.33 -5.24
CA ILE A 281 6.86 4.10 -5.50
C ILE A 281 8.26 4.40 -6.02
N VAL A 282 8.42 5.34 -6.96
CA VAL A 282 9.73 5.74 -7.51
C VAL A 282 10.63 6.34 -6.44
N VAL A 283 10.09 7.20 -5.56
CA VAL A 283 10.86 7.75 -4.43
C VAL A 283 11.30 6.63 -3.48
N ALA A 284 10.40 5.69 -3.15
CA ALA A 284 10.73 4.54 -2.31
C ALA A 284 11.77 3.63 -2.96
N GLU A 285 11.67 3.38 -4.27
CA GLU A 285 12.62 2.60 -5.06
C GLU A 285 14.02 3.25 -5.05
N LEU A 286 14.09 4.56 -5.31
CA LEU A 286 15.34 5.32 -5.28
C LEU A 286 16.01 5.27 -3.89
N LEU A 287 15.23 5.51 -2.82
CA LEU A 287 15.74 5.41 -1.46
C LEU A 287 16.23 3.99 -1.15
N HIS A 288 15.50 2.96 -1.58
CA HIS A 288 15.84 1.56 -1.32
C HIS A 288 17.13 1.14 -2.02
N VAL A 289 17.27 1.47 -3.32
CA VAL A 289 18.45 1.13 -4.12
C VAL A 289 19.71 1.85 -3.61
N THR A 290 19.57 3.08 -3.10
CA THR A 290 20.69 3.85 -2.56
C THR A 290 21.11 3.39 -1.17
N ILE A 291 20.16 3.08 -0.29
CA ILE A 291 20.46 2.77 1.12
C ILE A 291 20.73 1.28 1.36
N GLN A 292 20.07 0.39 0.60
CA GLN A 292 20.17 -1.07 0.74
C GLN A 292 20.05 -1.53 2.20
N PRO A 293 18.86 -1.34 2.81
CA PRO A 293 18.65 -1.45 4.26
C PRO A 293 18.85 -2.86 4.81
N TYR A 294 18.66 -3.90 4.00
CA TYR A 294 18.77 -5.29 4.47
C TYR A 294 20.23 -5.72 4.63
N ALA A 295 20.48 -6.56 5.62
CA ALA A 295 21.76 -7.25 5.82
C ALA A 295 22.00 -8.27 4.70
N SER A 296 20.96 -8.99 4.27
CA SER A 296 21.04 -9.94 3.15
C SER A 296 20.99 -9.19 1.80
N PRO A 297 21.99 -9.35 0.92
CA PRO A 297 21.98 -8.75 -0.42
C PRO A 297 20.89 -9.37 -1.32
N PHE A 298 20.40 -10.57 -0.99
CA PHE A 298 19.27 -11.17 -1.69
C PHE A 298 17.97 -10.39 -1.42
N LEU A 299 17.67 -10.07 -0.15
CA LEU A 299 16.48 -9.31 0.21
C LEU A 299 16.48 -7.89 -0.40
N ASN A 300 17.64 -7.22 -0.42
CA ASN A 300 17.77 -5.92 -1.09
C ASN A 300 17.42 -6.00 -2.58
N ARG A 301 17.94 -7.01 -3.28
CA ARG A 301 17.64 -7.24 -4.71
C ARG A 301 16.17 -7.56 -4.93
N LEU A 302 15.59 -8.40 -4.07
CA LEU A 302 14.19 -8.81 -4.18
C LEU A 302 13.25 -7.62 -3.97
N GLU A 303 13.42 -6.80 -2.92
CA GLU A 303 12.58 -5.60 -2.75
C GLU A 303 12.80 -4.58 -3.87
N ALA A 304 14.04 -4.36 -4.34
CA ALA A 304 14.30 -3.47 -5.48
C ALA A 304 13.57 -3.93 -6.74
N GLN A 305 13.64 -5.22 -7.07
CA GLN A 305 12.93 -5.80 -8.22
C GLN A 305 11.41 -5.67 -8.07
N MET A 306 10.86 -5.90 -6.88
CA MET A 306 9.41 -5.81 -6.66
C MET A 306 8.91 -4.37 -6.73
N LEU A 307 9.67 -3.39 -6.24
CA LEU A 307 9.37 -1.97 -6.40
C LEU A 307 9.46 -1.55 -7.87
N GLY A 308 10.50 -1.99 -8.58
CA GLY A 308 10.65 -1.76 -10.01
C GLY A 308 9.48 -2.34 -10.81
N ILE A 309 9.15 -3.63 -10.63
CA ILE A 309 8.01 -4.25 -11.33
C ILE A 309 6.72 -3.46 -11.05
N SER A 310 6.53 -3.00 -9.81
CA SER A 310 5.38 -2.16 -9.45
C SER A 310 5.38 -0.82 -10.19
N SER A 311 6.52 -0.13 -10.31
CA SER A 311 6.65 1.14 -11.01
C SER A 311 6.44 0.96 -12.53
N ALA A 312 7.00 -0.09 -13.12
CA ALA A 312 6.79 -0.46 -14.52
C ALA A 312 5.31 -0.77 -14.83
N CYS A 313 4.64 -1.53 -13.95
CA CYS A 313 3.20 -1.79 -14.09
C CYS A 313 2.38 -0.50 -14.02
N LEU A 314 2.68 0.40 -13.08
CA LEU A 314 2.00 1.69 -12.97
C LEU A 314 2.20 2.56 -14.22
N VAL A 315 3.43 2.65 -14.75
CA VAL A 315 3.74 3.34 -16.01
C VAL A 315 2.93 2.78 -17.17
N LEU A 316 2.83 1.45 -17.28
CA LEU A 316 2.07 0.80 -18.34
C LEU A 316 0.58 1.12 -18.22
N VAL A 317 0.01 1.03 -17.01
CA VAL A 317 -1.41 1.35 -16.76
C VAL A 317 -1.69 2.83 -17.03
N ILE A 318 -0.80 3.73 -16.62
CA ILE A 318 -0.88 5.17 -16.92
C ILE A 318 -0.90 5.39 -18.43
N SER A 319 0.02 4.74 -19.17
CA SER A 319 0.11 4.86 -20.64
C SER A 319 -1.18 4.42 -21.34
N LEU A 320 -1.84 3.36 -20.84
CA LEU A 320 -3.13 2.89 -21.34
C LEU A 320 -4.30 3.83 -20.98
N LEU A 321 -4.14 4.68 -19.96
CA LEU A 321 -5.16 5.60 -19.46
C LEU A 321 -5.03 7.04 -19.96
N VAL A 322 -3.99 7.38 -20.74
CA VAL A 322 -3.74 8.75 -21.26
C VAL A 322 -4.86 9.27 -22.18
N GLU A 323 -5.81 8.44 -22.62
CA GLU A 323 -6.96 8.87 -23.44
C GLU A 323 -7.99 9.77 -22.72
N TRP A 324 -7.80 10.13 -21.44
CA TRP A 324 -8.78 10.92 -20.70
C TRP A 324 -8.68 12.44 -20.98
N PRO A 325 -9.78 13.10 -21.41
CA PRO A 325 -9.76 14.46 -21.95
C PRO A 325 -9.70 15.59 -20.90
N PHE A 326 -9.25 15.36 -19.66
CA PHE A 326 -9.32 16.37 -18.61
C PHE A 326 -8.08 17.28 -18.53
N MET A 327 -8.34 18.59 -18.51
CA MET A 327 -7.38 19.66 -18.24
C MET A 327 -7.01 19.72 -16.75
N PRO A 328 -5.79 20.20 -16.40
CA PRO A 328 -4.75 20.67 -17.30
C PRO A 328 -3.88 19.51 -17.83
N TYR A 329 -4.10 19.16 -19.10
CA TYR A 329 -3.39 18.10 -19.81
C TYR A 329 -1.88 18.27 -19.71
N ALA A 330 -1.40 19.51 -19.71
CA ALA A 330 0.00 19.86 -19.54
C ALA A 330 0.59 19.34 -18.21
N ILE A 331 -0.06 19.58 -17.06
CA ILE A 331 0.47 19.14 -15.76
C ILE A 331 0.54 17.62 -15.70
N TYR A 332 -0.48 16.93 -16.23
CA TYR A 332 -0.51 15.48 -16.27
C TYR A 332 0.58 14.89 -17.18
N VAL A 333 0.73 15.41 -18.40
CA VAL A 333 1.76 14.96 -19.34
C VAL A 333 3.14 15.25 -18.79
N THR A 334 3.40 16.47 -18.30
CA THR A 334 4.69 16.82 -17.70
C THR A 334 5.02 15.92 -16.50
N SER A 335 4.06 15.66 -15.60
CA SER A 335 4.26 14.78 -14.46
C SER A 335 4.51 13.33 -14.89
N SER A 336 3.74 12.83 -15.86
CA SER A 336 3.89 11.46 -16.37
C SER A 336 5.23 11.26 -17.08
N THR A 337 5.65 12.21 -17.93
CA THR A 337 6.96 12.20 -18.58
C THR A 337 8.09 12.29 -17.56
N LEU A 338 7.95 13.14 -16.55
CA LEU A 338 8.93 13.26 -15.45
C LEU A 338 9.07 11.93 -14.71
N PHE A 339 7.98 11.33 -14.26
CA PHE A 339 8.04 10.06 -13.53
C PHE A 339 8.49 8.90 -14.40
N PHE A 340 8.14 8.89 -15.68
CA PHE A 340 8.67 7.92 -16.63
C PHE A 340 10.19 8.04 -16.77
N GLY A 341 10.69 9.27 -16.97
CA GLY A 341 12.12 9.54 -17.04
C GLY A 341 12.85 9.16 -15.74
N LEU A 342 12.27 9.47 -14.58
CA LEU A 342 12.82 9.07 -13.29
C LEU A 342 12.84 7.54 -13.12
N THR A 343 11.77 6.84 -13.52
CA THR A 343 11.70 5.37 -13.47
C THR A 343 12.81 4.77 -14.33
N VAL A 344 12.95 5.21 -15.59
CA VAL A 344 14.03 4.77 -16.48
C VAL A 344 15.41 5.06 -15.88
N GLY A 345 15.60 6.25 -15.29
CA GLY A 345 16.84 6.64 -14.62
C GLY A 345 17.20 5.73 -13.44
N VAL A 346 16.23 5.41 -12.57
CA VAL A 346 16.40 4.50 -11.44
C VAL A 346 16.77 3.09 -11.92
N TYR A 347 16.13 2.60 -12.99
CA TYR A 347 16.45 1.31 -13.58
C TYR A 347 17.87 1.25 -14.16
N ILE A 348 18.28 2.29 -14.91
CA ILE A 348 19.65 2.38 -15.45
C ILE A 348 20.64 2.41 -14.29
N TYR A 349 20.38 3.21 -13.25
CA TYR A 349 21.22 3.28 -12.06
C TYR A 349 21.36 1.92 -11.37
N PHE A 350 20.24 1.22 -11.17
CA PHE A 350 20.23 -0.13 -10.59
C PHE A 350 21.03 -1.13 -11.45
N LEU A 351 20.88 -1.08 -12.77
CA LEU A 351 21.61 -1.94 -13.71
C LEU A 351 23.12 -1.65 -13.68
N CYS A 352 23.52 -0.38 -13.59
CA CYS A 352 24.92 0.00 -13.40
C CYS A 352 25.49 -0.53 -12.07
N LEU A 353 24.74 -0.43 -10.97
CA LEU A 353 25.15 -0.99 -9.68
C LEU A 353 25.27 -2.52 -9.76
N TYR A 354 24.34 -3.18 -10.44
CA TYR A 354 24.36 -4.63 -10.63
C TYR A 354 25.60 -5.08 -11.41
N ILE A 355 25.90 -4.43 -12.54
CA ILE A 355 27.09 -4.74 -13.36
C ILE A 355 28.36 -4.52 -12.54
N ARG A 356 28.49 -3.40 -11.81
CA ARG A 356 29.64 -3.16 -10.94
C ARG A 356 29.81 -4.27 -9.90
N SER A 357 28.73 -4.66 -9.23
CA SER A 357 28.77 -5.73 -8.23
C SER A 357 29.12 -7.11 -8.81
N ALA A 358 28.84 -7.36 -10.09
CA ALA A 358 29.20 -8.59 -10.77
C ALA A 358 30.68 -8.61 -11.15
N LEU A 359 31.23 -7.47 -11.59
CA LEU A 359 32.64 -7.32 -11.93
C LEU A 359 33.54 -7.44 -10.69
N ASP A 360 33.12 -6.88 -9.55
CA ASP A 360 33.88 -6.94 -8.29
C ASP A 360 34.03 -8.37 -7.73
N LYS A 361 33.23 -9.34 -8.18
CA LYS A 361 33.27 -10.73 -7.69
C LYS A 361 34.24 -11.65 -8.43
N GLN A 362 34.74 -11.27 -9.60
CA GLN A 362 35.67 -12.12 -10.35
C GLN A 362 37.11 -12.28 -9.80
N PRO A 363 37.70 -11.37 -9.01
CA PRO A 363 39.12 -11.48 -8.67
C PRO A 363 39.46 -12.54 -7.61
N GLU A 364 38.48 -13.04 -6.85
CA GLU A 364 38.75 -14.01 -5.76
C GLU A 364 38.71 -15.48 -6.21
N THR A 365 37.82 -15.84 -7.14
CA THR A 365 37.75 -17.22 -7.67
C THR A 365 39.01 -17.58 -8.46
N SER A 366 39.60 -16.63 -9.21
CA SER A 366 40.83 -16.89 -9.97
C SER A 366 42.06 -17.19 -9.11
N LYS A 367 42.06 -16.82 -7.81
CA LYS A 367 43.17 -17.12 -6.90
C LYS A 367 42.98 -18.44 -6.15
N ALA A 368 41.74 -18.85 -5.92
CA ALA A 368 41.46 -20.16 -5.34
C ALA A 368 41.86 -21.28 -6.31
N ASP A 369 41.53 -21.13 -7.59
CA ASP A 369 41.86 -22.13 -8.62
C ASP A 369 43.38 -22.24 -8.86
N GLN A 370 44.13 -21.13 -8.73
CA GLN A 370 45.60 -21.15 -8.85
C GLN A 370 46.31 -21.69 -7.60
N ALA A 371 45.65 -21.73 -6.45
CA ALA A 371 46.24 -22.28 -5.23
C ALA A 371 46.10 -23.82 -5.15
N GLU A 372 45.10 -24.41 -5.83
CA GLU A 372 44.95 -25.87 -5.89
C GLU A 372 45.87 -26.53 -6.93
N GLU A 373 46.33 -25.79 -7.95
CA GLU A 373 47.16 -26.36 -9.04
C GLU A 373 48.68 -26.36 -8.73
N GLY A 374 49.09 -25.89 -7.54
CA GLY A 374 50.49 -25.74 -7.14
C GLY A 374 51.03 -26.75 -6.12
N ASP A 375 50.23 -27.71 -5.68
CA ASP A 375 50.57 -28.68 -4.61
C ASP A 375 50.68 -30.15 -5.08
N ASP A 376 50.70 -30.37 -6.41
CA ASP A 376 51.08 -31.64 -7.07
C ASP A 376 52.50 -31.56 -7.66
#